data_AF-A0A0G4MRF0-F1
#
_entry.id   AF-A0A0G4MRF0-F1
#
_cell.length_a   1.000
_cell.length_b   1.000
_cell.length_c   1.000
_cell.angle_alpha   90.00
_cell.angle_beta   90.00
_cell.angle_gamma   90.00
#
_symmetry.space_group_name_H-M   'P 1'
#
loop_
_entity.id
_entity.type
_entity.pdbx_description
1 polymer ?
#
loop_
_entity_poly.entity_id
_entity_poly.type
_entity_poly.pdbx_seq_one_letter_code
_entity_poly.pdbx_strand_id
1 'polypeptide(L)' 'MLICAPTGAGKTDAAMLTILQTIGHYCTPNPIEDPSVTDFAVNSADFKIVYVAPMKALAAEITDKLGKRLAWLGIKCREY' A
#
# COMPACT_ATOMS: atom_id res chain seq x y z
N MET A 1 -12.05 8.29 2.98
CA MET A 1 -13.03 7.20 2.73
C MET A 1 -13.35 6.52 4.06
N LEU A 2 -14.60 6.19 4.35
CA LEU A 2 -15.02 5.38 5.50
C LEU A 2 -15.70 4.10 4.98
N ILE A 3 -15.22 2.93 5.40
CA ILE A 3 -15.81 1.63 5.03
C ILE A 3 -16.28 0.93 6.31
N CYS A 4 -17.58 0.69 6.41
CA CYS A 4 -18.18 -0.12 7.47
C CYS A 4 -18.54 -1.50 6.91
N ALA A 5 -17.77 -2.52 7.27
CA ALA A 5 -17.97 -3.89 6.78
C ALA A 5 -17.64 -4.92 7.88
N PRO A 6 -18.28 -6.11 7.87
CA PRO A 6 -18.02 -7.16 8.87
C PRO A 6 -16.57 -7.68 8.82
N THR A 7 -16.14 -8.39 9.87
CA THR A 7 -14.84 -9.09 9.88
C THR A 7 -14.79 -10.13 8.76
N GLY A 8 -13.66 -10.22 8.06
CA GLY A 8 -13.51 -11.11 6.90
C GLY A 8 -13.99 -10.54 5.56
N ALA A 9 -14.64 -9.38 5.53
CA ALA A 9 -15.14 -8.75 4.28
C ALA A 9 -14.05 -8.11 3.38
N GLY A 10 -12.77 -8.48 3.53
CA GLY A 10 -11.71 -7.98 2.65
C GLY A 10 -11.27 -6.52 2.84
N LYS A 11 -11.49 -5.93 4.03
CA LYS A 11 -11.11 -4.52 4.30
C LYS A 11 -9.62 -4.22 4.04
N THR A 12 -8.74 -5.20 4.21
CA THR A 12 -7.30 -5.07 3.90
C THR A 12 -7.05 -4.87 2.40
N ASP A 13 -7.86 -5.46 1.52
CA ASP A 13 -7.72 -5.26 0.08
C ASP A 13 -8.20 -3.86 -0.32
N ALA A 14 -9.27 -3.35 0.32
CA ALA A 14 -9.66 -1.95 0.14
C ALA A 14 -8.54 -0.98 0.58
N ALA A 15 -7.87 -1.27 1.70
CA ALA A 15 -6.70 -0.51 2.11
C ALA A 15 -5.56 -0.60 1.08
N MET A 16 -5.30 -1.78 0.52
CA MET A 16 -4.29 -1.96 -0.53
C MET A 16 -4.56 -1.08 -1.76
N LEU A 17 -5.81 -0.97 -2.21
CA LEU A 17 -6.15 -0.10 -3.35
C LEU A 17 -5.82 1.37 -3.05
N THR A 18 -6.12 1.85 -1.82
CA THR A 18 -5.76 3.22 -1.42
C THR A 18 -4.25 3.45 -1.32
N ILE A 19 -3.51 2.40 -0.92
CA ILE A 19 -2.05 2.42 -0.87
C ILE A 19 -1.48 2.51 -2.29
N LEU A 20 -1.95 1.65 -3.21
CA LEU A 20 -1.51 1.65 -4.61
C LEU A 20 -1.85 2.96 -5.32
N GLN A 21 -3.04 3.52 -5.07
CA GLN A 21 -3.40 4.85 -5.57
C GLN A 21 -2.39 5.90 -5.14
N THR A 22 -2.01 5.90 -3.85
CA THR A 22 -1.01 6.85 -3.33
C THR A 22 0.34 6.63 -4.01
N ILE A 23 0.80 5.38 -4.10
CA ILE A 23 2.07 5.04 -4.76
C ILE A 23 2.11 5.51 -6.21
N GLY A 24 1.01 5.33 -6.96
CA GLY A 24 0.93 5.72 -8.37
C GLY A 24 1.21 7.20 -8.61
N HIS A 25 0.84 8.08 -7.68
CA HIS A 25 1.15 9.51 -7.76
C HIS A 25 2.64 9.84 -7.60
N TYR A 26 3.45 8.91 -7.09
CA TYR A 26 4.89 9.04 -6.90
C TYR A 26 5.69 8.08 -7.81
N CYS A 27 5.07 7.61 -8.90
CA CYS A 27 5.73 6.83 -9.93
C CYS A 27 6.20 7.72 -11.08
N THR A 28 7.34 7.38 -11.70
CA THR A 28 7.85 8.07 -12.89
C THR A 28 8.38 7.06 -13.91
N PRO A 29 7.86 7.02 -15.15
CA PRO A 29 6.69 7.76 -15.64
C PRO A 29 5.40 7.36 -14.90
N ASN A 30 4.39 8.24 -14.89
CA ASN A 30 3.17 8.08 -14.09
C ASN A 30 2.20 7.07 -14.76
N PRO A 31 1.99 5.87 -14.19
CA PRO A 31 1.12 4.85 -14.77
C PRO A 31 -0.37 5.22 -14.72
N ILE A 32 -0.75 6.24 -13.93
CA ILE A 32 -2.13 6.76 -13.86
C ILE A 32 -2.45 7.58 -15.12
N GLU A 33 -1.45 8.29 -15.65
CA GLU A 33 -1.61 9.12 -16.85
C GLU A 33 -1.46 8.31 -18.13
N ASP A 34 -0.50 7.37 -18.14
CA ASP A 34 -0.28 6.46 -19.26
C ASP A 34 -0.26 4.99 -18.78
N PRO A 35 -1.39 4.27 -18.93
CA PRO A 35 -1.49 2.86 -18.54
C PRO A 35 -0.64 1.90 -19.37
N SER A 36 -0.05 2.35 -20.49
CA SER A 36 0.83 1.52 -21.32
C SER A 36 2.24 1.39 -20.75
N VAL A 37 2.59 2.24 -19.78
CA VAL A 37 3.87 2.23 -19.08
C VAL A 37 4.02 0.95 -18.26
N THR A 38 5.00 0.12 -18.64
CA THR A 38 5.37 -1.09 -17.89
C THR A 38 6.59 -0.89 -17.00
N ASP A 39 7.47 0.03 -17.38
CA ASP A 39 8.69 0.37 -16.64
C ASP A 39 8.51 1.71 -15.93
N PHE A 40 8.47 1.68 -14.61
CA PHE A 40 8.36 2.88 -13.77
C PHE A 40 9.21 2.76 -12.51
N ALA A 41 9.68 3.90 -12.02
CA ALA A 41 10.40 4.01 -10.76
C ALA A 41 9.48 4.62 -9.69
N VAL A 42 9.52 4.08 -8.47
CA VAL A 42 8.75 4.59 -7.33
C VAL A 42 9.62 5.48 -6.46
N ASN A 43 9.25 6.75 -6.32
CA ASN A 43 9.95 7.74 -5.49
C ASN A 43 9.58 7.59 -4.00
N SER A 44 10.03 6.49 -3.38
CA SER A 44 9.69 6.12 -1.99
C SER A 44 10.18 7.08 -0.89
N ALA A 45 11.02 8.06 -1.24
CA ALA A 45 11.48 9.11 -0.33
C ALA A 45 10.42 10.20 -0.13
N ASP A 46 9.59 10.47 -1.14
CA ASP A 46 8.72 11.64 -1.20
C ASP A 46 7.36 11.43 -0.53
N PHE A 47 7.06 10.20 -0.09
CA PHE A 47 5.82 9.88 0.61
C PHE A 47 6.02 8.88 1.74
N LYS A 48 5.04 8.86 2.65
CA LYS A 48 4.87 7.86 3.72
C LYS A 48 3.40 7.49 3.84
N ILE A 49 3.14 6.24 4.19
CA ILE A 49 1.80 5.71 4.43
C ILE A 49 1.80 5.11 5.83
N VAL A 50 0.81 5.47 6.63
CA VAL A 50 0.63 4.99 8.01
C VAL A 50 -0.61 4.10 8.06
N TYR A 51 -0.43 2.84 8.47
CA TYR A 51 -1.53 1.91 8.73
C TYR A 51 -1.65 1.67 10.24
N VAL A 52 -2.78 2.08 10.82
CA VAL A 52 -3.02 1.95 12.26
C VAL A 52 -3.83 0.67 12.52
N ALA A 53 -3.32 -0.18 13.40
CA ALA A 53 -4.00 -1.39 13.86
C ALA A 53 -4.16 -1.36 15.39
N PRO A 54 -5.27 -1.89 15.95
CA PRO A 54 -5.56 -1.82 17.38
C PRO A 54 -4.67 -2.71 18.27
N MET A 55 -4.01 -3.73 17.70
CA MET A 55 -3.22 -4.69 18.45
C MET A 55 -1.88 -4.94 17.78
N LYS A 56 -0.84 -5.18 18.58
CA LYS A 56 0.53 -5.45 18.10
C LYS A 56 0.60 -6.66 17.17
N ALA A 57 -0.03 -7.77 17.53
CA ALA A 57 -0.05 -8.97 16.71
C ALA A 57 -0.66 -8.72 15.31
N LEU A 58 -1.73 -7.92 15.25
CA LEU A 58 -2.36 -7.55 14.00
C LEU A 58 -1.48 -6.57 13.20
N ALA A 59 -0.80 -5.63 13.86
CA ALA A 59 0.17 -4.75 13.18
C ALA A 59 1.30 -5.56 12.53
N ALA A 60 1.87 -6.55 13.23
CA ALA A 60 2.89 -7.43 12.71
C ALA A 60 2.39 -8.26 11.51
N GLU A 61 1.20 -8.87 11.61
CA GLU A 61 0.59 -9.63 10.52
C GLU A 61 0.37 -8.77 9.27
N ILE A 62 -0.20 -7.59 9.44
CA ILE A 62 -0.46 -6.67 8.32
C ILE A 62 0.84 -6.15 7.73
N THR A 63 1.86 -5.88 8.55
CA THR A 63 3.19 -5.45 8.07
C THR A 63 3.84 -6.51 7.18
N ASP A 64 3.81 -7.79 7.59
CA ASP A 64 4.32 -8.89 6.77
C ASP A 64 3.52 -9.07 5.47
N LYS A 65 2.19 -9.03 5.56
CA LYS A 65 1.30 -9.19 4.41
C LYS A 65 1.46 -8.06 3.37
N LEU A 66 1.49 -6.80 3.82
CA LEU A 66 1.71 -5.65 2.94
C LEU A 66 3.13 -5.65 2.39
N GLY A 67 4.13 -5.97 3.22
CA GLY A 67 5.53 -6.06 2.80
C GLY A 67 5.71 -7.06 1.66
N LYS A 68 5.15 -8.27 1.77
CA LYS A 68 5.18 -9.28 0.70
C LYS A 68 4.48 -8.81 -0.58
N ARG A 69 3.32 -8.15 -0.45
CA ARG A 69 2.54 -7.68 -1.61
C ARG A 69 3.13 -6.46 -2.32
N LEU A 70 3.90 -5.64 -1.63
CA LEU A 70 4.52 -4.42 -2.17
C LEU A 70 6.03 -4.58 -2.46
N ALA A 71 6.61 -5.74 -2.15
CA ALA A 71 8.04 -6.01 -2.33
C ALA A 71 8.52 -5.76 -3.77
N TRP A 72 7.70 -6.10 -4.76
CA TRP A 72 8.02 -5.92 -6.19
C TRP A 72 8.12 -4.45 -6.60
N LEU A 73 7.53 -3.52 -5.82
CA LEU A 73 7.64 -2.07 -6.00
C LEU A 73 8.84 -1.45 -5.26
N GLY A 74 9.66 -2.27 -4.56
CA GLY A 74 10.76 -1.78 -3.73
C GLY A 74 10.34 -1.07 -2.43
N ILE A 75 9.05 -1.14 -2.07
CA ILE A 75 8.52 -0.51 -0.85
C ILE A 75 8.84 -1.35 0.38
N LYS A 76 9.28 -0.67 1.45
CA LYS A 76 9.59 -1.29 2.74
C LYS A 76 8.49 -0.99 3.75
N CYS A 77 7.86 -2.04 4.28
CA CYS A 77 6.93 -1.95 5.40
C CYS A 77 7.65 -2.28 6.72
N ARG A 78 7.38 -1.50 7.77
CA ARG A 78 7.94 -1.69 9.12
C ARG A 78 6.88 -1.40 10.16
N GLU A 79 6.87 -2.21 11.22
CA GLU A 79 6.13 -1.95 12.45
C GLU A 79 6.93 -0.97 13.32
N TYR A 80 6.23 -0.04 13.96
CA TYR A 80 6.77 0.93 14.92
C TYR A 80 6.15 0.72 16.30
#